data_AF-A0A1C3L014-F1
#
_entry.id   AF-A0A1C3L014-F1
#
_cell.length_a   1.000
_cell.length_b   1.000
_cell.length_c   1.000
_cell.angle_alpha   90.00
_cell.angle_beta   90.00
_cell.angle_gamma   90.00
#
_symmetry.space_group_name_H-M   'P 1'
#
loop_
_entity.id
_entity.type
_entity.pdbx_description
1 polymer ?
#
loop_
_entity_poly.entity_id
_entity_poly.type
_entity_poly.pdbx_seq_one_letter_code
_entity_poly.pdbx_strand_id
1 'polypeptide(L)'
;MKFAEKLKHLKVKSWEDKYIDYKFLKKIIKRKCNTEISNLYEKIDKNNEQILEVCNLVSPDDIYENSKEKKKKNDTECVDIDYTYLFFYVLENYIAMVKEHYEQQFNYLNDKINEIRYFLESDKVNLKDMEMLKTKCLNIYNLFDILNNYLNINVLSVYKILKKKNKKEKLSTSLDLYQKYCNTLHQISREEHFNEKIKSTYLSIQKKRGNNCEKLDFINFKIYIKNKIENIGQYRGILYILCGILITLIINTIILLYININNININVILSILPIYRLLYILNFFFLFIFASFLFMQLYGVNFTYILDLNKIIVDEYYYLINYVIFVLFLTTLSFLVFLLDVLFKLNIFSNIIFHVIILLILLLCTTIFPFNFYKYKENNFVFSSLVRVLMSGVFLVNNVNLLDNIIGDILTSLSKTFSDVQYFICFFLNGMNTSAQAKCPILERYITPVFLGLPFYLRLCQCLIRYNNEGERIHIYNMMKYMSGIAIVICTSFNWEYFGLDVYTSKIILICAYVVGSTYMYIWDLYCDWGLLKEYNYLLRKSNNLMYPPHYYYLAGFLNLIFRLTWAITIMPVTIFENKEINTFLITFFLMFIEVLRRSIWMCFRLENEHVTNASRYRAILWVPKVSKTKKF
;
A
#
# COMPACT_ATOMS: atom_id res chain seq x y z
N MET A 1 -13.47 -4.56 -9.54
CA MET A 1 -14.01 -3.46 -10.37
C MET A 1 -13.60 -3.64 -11.84
N LYS A 2 -14.48 -3.40 -12.84
CA LYS A 2 -14.14 -3.61 -14.27
C LYS A 2 -13.19 -2.49 -14.75
N PHE A 3 -12.20 -2.79 -15.59
CA PHE A 3 -11.19 -1.80 -16.06
C PHE A 3 -11.80 -0.49 -16.62
N ALA A 4 -12.95 -0.56 -17.31
CA ALA A 4 -13.64 0.61 -17.84
C ALA A 4 -14.18 1.56 -16.74
N GLU A 5 -14.50 1.04 -15.55
CA GLU A 5 -14.89 1.84 -14.39
C GLU A 5 -13.65 2.48 -13.74
N LYS A 6 -12.54 1.73 -13.64
CA LYS A 6 -11.26 2.29 -13.17
C LYS A 6 -10.78 3.46 -14.03
N LEU A 7 -10.96 3.38 -15.36
CA LEU A 7 -10.54 4.45 -16.27
C LEU A 7 -11.27 5.78 -15.97
N LYS A 8 -12.58 5.73 -15.67
CA LYS A 8 -13.38 6.94 -15.37
C LYS A 8 -12.79 7.75 -14.21
N HIS A 9 -12.26 7.08 -13.19
CA HIS A 9 -11.67 7.75 -12.03
C HIS A 9 -10.23 8.19 -12.24
N LEU A 10 -9.55 7.72 -13.30
CA LEU A 10 -8.18 8.08 -13.63
C LEU A 10 -8.09 9.26 -14.61
N LYS A 11 -9.13 9.50 -15.41
CA LYS A 11 -9.19 10.59 -16.38
C LYS A 11 -9.23 11.97 -15.70
N VAL A 12 -8.55 12.91 -16.33
CA VAL A 12 -8.71 14.35 -16.07
C VAL A 12 -10.03 14.79 -16.70
N LYS A 13 -10.94 15.38 -15.91
CA LYS A 13 -12.29 15.77 -16.37
C LYS A 13 -12.27 16.71 -17.57
N SER A 14 -11.36 17.70 -17.58
CA SER A 14 -11.24 18.67 -18.68
C SER A 14 -10.74 18.07 -19.99
N TRP A 15 -10.19 16.85 -19.96
CA TRP A 15 -9.64 16.15 -21.11
C TRP A 15 -10.39 14.86 -21.41
N GLU A 16 -11.62 14.69 -20.90
CA GLU A 16 -12.33 13.41 -20.93
C GLU A 16 -12.54 12.88 -22.36
N ASP A 17 -12.78 13.79 -23.31
CA ASP A 17 -12.92 13.60 -24.75
C ASP A 17 -11.59 13.33 -25.46
N LYS A 18 -10.45 13.65 -24.82
CA LYS A 18 -9.11 13.42 -25.35
C LYS A 18 -8.53 12.05 -24.98
N TYR A 19 -9.26 11.19 -24.28
CA TYR A 19 -8.81 9.83 -23.97
C TYR A 19 -9.41 8.82 -24.94
N ILE A 20 -8.68 7.74 -25.21
CA ILE A 20 -9.17 6.58 -25.97
C ILE A 20 -10.49 6.06 -25.37
N ASP A 21 -11.54 5.99 -26.19
CA ASP A 21 -12.81 5.42 -25.76
C ASP A 21 -12.76 3.88 -25.75
N TYR A 22 -12.25 3.37 -24.62
CA TYR A 22 -12.19 1.94 -24.34
C TYR A 22 -13.56 1.25 -24.38
N LYS A 23 -14.66 1.97 -24.07
CA LYS A 23 -16.00 1.37 -24.10
C LYS A 23 -16.48 1.22 -25.55
N PHE A 24 -16.25 2.23 -26.38
CA PHE A 24 -16.60 2.19 -27.79
C PHE A 24 -15.84 1.09 -28.53
N LEU A 25 -14.51 1.02 -28.40
CA LEU A 25 -13.71 -0.06 -28.99
C LEU A 25 -14.15 -1.46 -28.51
N LYS A 26 -14.59 -1.58 -27.26
CA LYS A 26 -15.14 -2.83 -26.72
C LYS A 26 -16.48 -3.20 -27.35
N LYS A 27 -17.31 -2.23 -27.77
CA LYS A 27 -18.54 -2.50 -28.53
C LYS A 27 -18.19 -3.08 -29.90
N ILE A 28 -17.20 -2.50 -30.60
CA ILE A 28 -16.70 -2.99 -31.89
C ILE A 28 -16.20 -4.43 -31.78
N ILE A 29 -15.34 -4.73 -30.79
CA ILE A 29 -14.85 -6.11 -30.56
C ILE A 29 -16.02 -7.08 -30.31
N LYS A 30 -17.10 -6.66 -29.66
CA LYS A 30 -18.24 -7.52 -29.38
C LYS A 30 -19.16 -7.75 -30.58
N ARG A 31 -18.92 -7.08 -31.72
CA ARG A 31 -19.75 -7.14 -32.94
C ARG A 31 -21.24 -6.91 -32.66
N LYS A 32 -21.57 -6.05 -31.68
CA LYS A 32 -22.96 -5.71 -31.38
C LYS A 32 -23.47 -4.75 -32.45
N CYS A 33 -24.59 -5.08 -33.11
CA CYS A 33 -25.33 -4.12 -33.93
C CYS A 33 -25.57 -2.81 -33.16
N ASN A 34 -25.05 -1.71 -33.70
CA ASN A 34 -25.17 -0.37 -33.15
C ASN A 34 -25.27 0.60 -34.33
N THR A 35 -26.32 1.42 -34.38
CA THR A 35 -26.53 2.43 -35.43
C THR A 35 -25.36 3.41 -35.54
N GLU A 36 -24.72 3.72 -34.41
CA GLU A 36 -23.51 4.54 -34.33
C GLU A 36 -22.30 3.88 -35.05
N ILE A 37 -22.19 2.55 -35.03
CA ILE A 37 -21.10 1.81 -35.69
C ILE A 37 -21.34 1.76 -37.20
N SER A 38 -22.58 1.52 -37.64
CA SER A 38 -22.95 1.49 -39.06
C SER A 38 -22.72 2.86 -39.72
N ASN A 39 -23.23 3.93 -39.10
CA ASN A 39 -23.06 5.30 -39.61
C ASN A 39 -21.59 5.73 -39.65
N LEU A 40 -20.76 5.25 -38.71
CA LEU A 40 -19.34 5.53 -38.71
C LEU A 40 -18.66 4.78 -39.86
N TYR A 41 -18.93 3.49 -40.03
CA TYR A 41 -18.32 2.66 -41.08
C TYR A 41 -18.64 3.14 -42.50
N GLU A 42 -19.84 3.70 -42.72
CA GLU A 42 -20.20 4.31 -44.01
C GLU A 42 -19.37 5.55 -44.34
N LYS A 43 -18.89 6.29 -43.33
CA LYS A 43 -18.15 7.55 -43.49
C LYS A 43 -16.62 7.36 -43.54
N ILE A 44 -16.14 6.15 -43.30
CA ILE A 44 -14.71 5.86 -43.19
C ILE A 44 -14.11 5.62 -44.57
N ASP A 45 -12.90 6.14 -44.77
CA ASP A 45 -12.07 5.77 -45.92
C ASP A 45 -11.62 4.31 -45.77
N LYS A 46 -11.95 3.50 -46.78
CA LYS A 46 -11.71 2.04 -46.80
C LYS A 46 -10.39 1.66 -47.49
N ASN A 47 -9.65 2.64 -48.01
CA ASN A 47 -8.44 2.42 -48.79
C ASN A 47 -7.14 2.79 -48.04
N ASN A 48 -7.16 2.85 -46.71
CA ASN A 48 -5.95 3.16 -45.96
C ASN A 48 -4.99 1.95 -45.97
N GLU A 49 -3.94 2.04 -46.79
CA GLU A 49 -2.93 0.99 -47.01
C GLU A 49 -2.30 0.50 -45.70
N GLN A 50 -2.01 1.40 -44.75
CA GLN A 50 -1.37 1.05 -43.47
C GLN A 50 -2.29 0.20 -42.57
N ILE A 51 -3.60 0.43 -42.64
CA ILE A 51 -4.59 -0.33 -41.88
C ILE A 51 -4.86 -1.66 -42.58
N LEU A 52 -4.93 -1.66 -43.91
CA LEU A 52 -5.07 -2.88 -44.71
C LEU A 52 -3.92 -3.86 -44.48
N GLU A 53 -2.67 -3.37 -44.41
CA GLU A 53 -1.51 -4.19 -44.05
C GLU A 53 -1.66 -4.82 -42.65
N VAL A 54 -2.13 -4.05 -41.66
CA VAL A 54 -2.37 -4.55 -40.30
C VAL A 54 -3.49 -5.59 -40.28
N CYS A 55 -4.56 -5.37 -41.03
CA CYS A 55 -5.64 -6.33 -41.19
C CYS A 55 -5.14 -7.64 -41.81
N ASN A 56 -4.29 -7.56 -42.83
CA ASN A 56 -3.71 -8.73 -43.50
C ASN A 56 -2.79 -9.54 -42.55
N LEU A 57 -2.03 -8.87 -41.67
CA LEU A 57 -1.22 -9.53 -40.63
C LEU A 57 -2.06 -10.21 -39.53
N VAL A 58 -3.29 -9.75 -39.33
CA VAL A 58 -4.23 -10.29 -38.33
C VAL A 58 -5.07 -11.44 -38.91
N SER A 59 -5.11 -11.56 -40.24
CA SER A 59 -5.87 -12.58 -40.96
C SER A 59 -4.98 -13.37 -41.93
N PRO A 60 -4.02 -14.21 -41.46
CA PRO A 60 -3.12 -14.88 -42.39
C PRO A 60 -3.77 -15.98 -43.23
N ASP A 61 -4.85 -16.64 -42.82
CA ASP A 61 -5.40 -17.80 -43.56
C ASP A 61 -6.91 -17.99 -43.35
N ASP A 62 -7.75 -17.22 -44.05
CA ASP A 62 -9.20 -17.49 -44.12
C ASP A 62 -9.81 -17.27 -45.51
N ILE A 63 -8.97 -16.95 -46.51
CA ILE A 63 -9.43 -16.63 -47.86
C ILE A 63 -9.77 -17.89 -48.69
N TYR A 64 -9.35 -19.09 -48.28
CA TYR A 64 -9.53 -20.31 -49.11
C TYR A 64 -10.44 -21.43 -48.59
N GLU A 65 -10.98 -21.41 -47.36
CA GLU A 65 -11.85 -22.51 -46.88
C GLU A 65 -13.30 -22.15 -46.51
N ASN A 66 -13.71 -20.88 -46.54
CA ASN A 66 -15.04 -20.49 -46.03
C ASN A 66 -16.14 -20.30 -47.10
N SER A 67 -16.19 -21.20 -48.09
CA SER A 67 -17.33 -21.30 -49.02
C SER A 67 -18.40 -22.31 -48.58
N LYS A 68 -18.18 -23.14 -47.56
CA LYS A 68 -19.14 -24.19 -47.14
C LYS A 68 -19.76 -24.08 -45.74
N GLU A 69 -19.34 -23.16 -44.86
CA GLU A 69 -19.94 -23.00 -43.52
C GLU A 69 -20.78 -21.72 -43.33
N LYS A 70 -21.33 -21.14 -44.39
CA LYS A 70 -22.22 -19.95 -44.31
C LYS A 70 -23.65 -20.21 -43.77
N LYS A 71 -23.91 -21.34 -43.10
CA LYS A 71 -25.25 -21.67 -42.55
C LYS A 71 -25.20 -22.00 -41.06
N LYS A 72 -24.84 -21.01 -40.24
CA LYS A 72 -25.31 -20.80 -38.85
C LYS A 72 -24.69 -19.50 -38.31
N LYS A 73 -25.15 -18.34 -38.79
CA LYS A 73 -24.81 -17.04 -38.19
C LYS A 73 -25.99 -16.58 -37.34
N ASN A 74 -25.73 -16.33 -36.05
CA ASN A 74 -26.69 -15.77 -35.10
C ASN A 74 -27.19 -14.39 -35.59
N ASP A 75 -28.46 -14.08 -35.33
CA ASP A 75 -29.20 -12.84 -35.70
C ASP A 75 -28.69 -11.53 -35.05
N THR A 76 -27.39 -11.40 -34.79
CA THR A 76 -26.81 -10.28 -33.99
C THR A 76 -25.61 -9.57 -34.63
N GLU A 77 -25.13 -10.00 -35.80
CA GLU A 77 -24.02 -9.38 -36.53
C GLU A 77 -24.49 -8.77 -37.86
N CYS A 78 -24.26 -7.47 -38.09
CA CYS A 78 -24.39 -6.88 -39.43
C CYS A 78 -23.35 -7.53 -40.37
N VAL A 79 -23.81 -8.15 -41.46
CA VAL A 79 -22.99 -8.93 -42.39
C VAL A 79 -22.03 -8.06 -43.22
N ASP A 80 -22.32 -6.76 -43.36
CA ASP A 80 -21.62 -5.85 -44.30
C ASP A 80 -20.48 -5.02 -43.69
N ILE A 81 -20.20 -5.17 -42.39
CA ILE A 81 -19.16 -4.37 -41.69
C ILE A 81 -17.90 -5.21 -41.49
N ASP A 82 -16.76 -4.71 -42.01
CA ASP A 82 -15.45 -5.22 -41.60
C ASP A 82 -15.09 -4.66 -40.22
N TYR A 83 -15.45 -5.42 -39.18
CA TYR A 83 -15.16 -5.07 -37.79
C TYR A 83 -13.66 -5.07 -37.46
N THR A 84 -12.81 -5.74 -38.26
CA THR A 84 -11.37 -5.76 -38.04
C THR A 84 -10.75 -4.46 -38.56
N TYR A 85 -11.07 -4.08 -39.80
CA TYR A 85 -10.66 -2.79 -40.37
C TYR A 85 -11.17 -1.63 -39.53
N LEU A 86 -12.46 -1.63 -39.20
CA LEU A 86 -13.08 -0.58 -38.39
C LEU A 86 -12.40 -0.43 -37.02
N PHE A 87 -12.02 -1.54 -36.39
CA PHE A 87 -11.33 -1.50 -35.10
C PHE A 87 -9.97 -0.80 -35.18
N PHE A 88 -9.14 -1.16 -36.15
CA PHE A 88 -7.80 -0.57 -36.29
C PHE A 88 -7.87 0.88 -36.76
N TYR A 89 -8.80 1.21 -37.67
CA TYR A 89 -9.06 2.59 -38.08
C TYR A 89 -9.44 3.50 -36.89
N VAL A 90 -10.39 3.06 -36.06
CA VAL A 90 -10.81 3.83 -34.88
C VAL A 90 -9.68 3.93 -33.85
N LEU A 91 -8.91 2.84 -33.67
CA LEU A 91 -7.77 2.84 -32.75
C LEU A 91 -6.68 3.83 -33.18
N GLU A 92 -6.33 3.86 -34.46
CA GLU A 92 -5.33 4.79 -35.00
C GLU A 92 -5.76 6.25 -34.87
N ASN A 93 -7.01 6.56 -35.18
CA ASN A 93 -7.55 7.91 -34.97
C ASN A 93 -7.51 8.33 -33.50
N TYR A 94 -7.81 7.41 -32.57
CA TYR A 94 -7.67 7.72 -31.14
C TYR A 94 -6.21 7.91 -30.72
N ILE A 95 -5.27 7.15 -31.28
CA ILE A 95 -3.84 7.33 -31.02
C ILE A 95 -3.35 8.69 -31.57
N ALA A 96 -3.78 9.07 -32.77
CA ALA A 96 -3.47 10.36 -33.38
C ALA A 96 -4.01 11.53 -32.54
N MET A 97 -5.26 11.44 -32.10
CA MET A 97 -5.86 12.42 -31.18
C MET A 97 -5.06 12.58 -29.88
N VAL A 98 -4.62 11.46 -29.30
CA VAL A 98 -3.81 11.47 -28.07
C VAL A 98 -2.45 12.13 -28.30
N LYS A 99 -1.81 11.85 -29.44
CA LYS A 99 -0.55 12.45 -29.85
C LYS A 99 -0.70 13.97 -30.02
N GLU A 100 -1.69 14.41 -30.78
CA GLU A 100 -1.93 15.82 -31.05
C GLU A 100 -2.18 16.60 -29.76
N HIS A 101 -3.06 16.08 -28.88
CA HIS A 101 -3.31 16.72 -27.60
C HIS A 101 -2.06 16.77 -26.71
N TYR A 102 -1.28 15.69 -26.66
CA TYR A 102 -0.04 15.68 -25.88
C TYR A 102 0.95 16.73 -26.39
N GLU A 103 1.17 16.80 -27.70
CA GLU A 103 2.08 17.76 -28.33
C GLU A 103 1.64 19.20 -28.08
N GLN A 104 0.34 19.50 -28.21
CA GLN A 104 -0.22 20.83 -27.91
C GLN A 104 0.04 21.25 -26.46
N GLN A 105 -0.30 20.37 -25.50
CA GLN A 105 -0.10 20.66 -24.07
C GLN A 105 1.39 20.76 -23.72
N PHE A 106 2.22 19.90 -24.30
CA PHE A 106 3.67 19.94 -24.11
C PHE A 106 4.26 21.26 -24.60
N ASN A 107 3.91 21.68 -25.82
CA ASN A 107 4.42 22.92 -26.40
C ASN A 107 4.04 24.13 -25.55
N TYR A 108 2.78 24.20 -25.11
CA TYR A 108 2.33 25.24 -24.17
C TYR A 108 3.18 25.29 -22.89
N LEU A 109 3.40 24.14 -22.25
CA LEU A 109 4.23 24.07 -21.04
C LEU A 109 5.70 24.42 -21.32
N ASN A 110 6.20 24.03 -22.47
CA ASN A 110 7.56 24.32 -22.91
C ASN A 110 7.78 25.82 -23.17
N ASP A 111 6.79 26.50 -23.74
CA ASP A 111 6.82 27.94 -23.92
C ASP A 111 6.80 28.66 -22.57
N LYS A 112 5.95 28.20 -21.64
CA LYS A 112 5.91 28.75 -20.28
C LYS A 112 7.20 28.57 -19.49
N ILE A 113 7.91 27.44 -19.64
CA ILE A 113 9.21 27.30 -18.97
C ILE A 113 10.29 28.17 -19.65
N ASN A 114 10.20 28.37 -20.97
CA ASN A 114 11.10 29.28 -21.69
C ASN A 114 10.87 30.74 -21.31
N GLU A 115 9.61 31.18 -21.16
CA GLU A 115 9.27 32.52 -20.63
C GLU A 115 9.93 32.77 -19.27
N ILE A 116 9.92 31.77 -18.37
CA ILE A 116 10.57 31.88 -17.07
C ILE A 116 12.09 32.01 -17.23
N ARG A 117 12.72 31.23 -18.11
CA ARG A 117 14.17 31.30 -18.36
C ARG A 117 14.57 32.66 -18.94
N TYR A 118 13.83 33.15 -19.93
CA TYR A 118 14.08 34.47 -20.53
C TYR A 118 13.92 35.59 -19.50
N PHE A 119 12.87 35.53 -18.68
CA PHE A 119 12.68 36.53 -17.61
C PHE A 119 13.81 36.47 -16.58
N LEU A 120 14.33 35.28 -16.27
CA LEU A 120 15.49 35.11 -15.39
C LEU A 120 16.78 35.65 -16.00
N GLU A 121 16.91 35.76 -17.32
CA GLU A 121 18.09 36.35 -17.96
C GLU A 121 18.09 37.88 -17.88
N SER A 122 16.94 38.51 -17.63
CA SER A 122 16.86 39.97 -17.43
C SER A 122 17.45 40.42 -16.08
N ASP A 123 18.04 41.62 -16.04
CA ASP A 123 18.72 42.19 -14.86
C ASP A 123 17.78 42.87 -13.85
N LYS A 124 16.47 42.99 -14.15
CA LYS A 124 15.48 43.71 -13.33
C LYS A 124 14.57 42.75 -12.53
N VAL A 125 15.13 41.75 -11.86
CA VAL A 125 14.32 40.77 -11.12
C VAL A 125 14.34 41.06 -9.62
N ASN A 126 13.20 41.48 -9.06
CA ASN A 126 13.06 41.71 -7.63
C ASN A 126 12.77 40.40 -6.87
N LEU A 127 12.98 40.39 -5.55
CA LEU A 127 12.72 39.24 -4.67
C LEU A 127 11.29 38.70 -4.79
N LYS A 128 10.29 39.58 -4.97
CA LYS A 128 8.88 39.21 -5.13
C LYS A 128 8.62 38.46 -6.45
N ASP A 129 9.29 38.87 -7.51
CA ASP A 129 9.21 38.21 -8.82
C ASP A 129 9.82 36.81 -8.77
N MET A 130 10.94 36.64 -8.05
CA MET A 130 11.56 35.33 -7.84
C MET A 130 10.63 34.33 -7.15
N GLU A 131 9.83 34.76 -6.16
CA GLU A 131 8.85 33.88 -5.52
C GLU A 131 7.68 33.52 -6.44
N MET A 132 7.25 34.47 -7.26
CA MET A 132 6.22 34.22 -8.26
C MET A 132 6.73 33.24 -9.35
N LEU A 133 7.94 33.44 -9.88
CA LEU A 133 8.56 32.56 -10.88
C LEU A 133 8.77 31.15 -10.33
N LYS A 134 9.20 31.05 -9.07
CA LYS A 134 9.31 29.77 -8.37
C LYS A 134 7.96 29.05 -8.37
N THR A 135 6.89 29.74 -7.97
CA THR A 135 5.54 29.17 -7.94
C THR A 135 5.03 28.77 -9.33
N LYS A 136 5.30 29.57 -10.36
CA LYS A 136 4.99 29.24 -11.76
C LYS A 136 5.74 27.99 -12.23
N CYS A 137 7.03 27.87 -11.92
CA CYS A 137 7.84 26.69 -12.25
C CYS A 137 7.31 25.41 -11.57
N LEU A 138 6.89 25.51 -10.29
CA LEU A 138 6.23 24.41 -9.57
C LEU A 138 4.91 24.00 -10.24
N ASN A 139 4.12 24.97 -10.71
CA ASN A 139 2.86 24.69 -11.40
C ASN A 139 3.08 24.00 -12.76
N ILE A 140 4.09 24.41 -13.53
CA ILE A 140 4.46 23.76 -14.79
C ILE A 140 4.83 22.29 -14.56
N TYR A 141 5.62 22.00 -13.52
CA TYR A 141 5.93 20.62 -13.14
C TYR A 141 4.67 19.79 -12.89
N ASN A 142 3.70 20.33 -12.15
CA ASN A 142 2.45 19.61 -11.86
C ASN A 142 1.62 19.35 -13.13
N LEU A 143 1.50 20.35 -14.00
CA LEU A 143 0.77 20.19 -15.25
C LEU A 143 1.45 19.16 -16.17
N PHE A 144 2.78 19.14 -16.19
CA PHE A 144 3.53 18.13 -16.94
C PHE A 144 3.38 16.72 -16.36
N ASP A 145 3.36 16.56 -15.02
CA ASP A 145 3.09 15.27 -14.38
C ASP A 145 1.67 14.77 -14.71
N ILE A 146 0.69 15.66 -14.76
CA ILE A 146 -0.67 15.34 -15.23
C ILE A 146 -0.66 14.92 -16.70
N LEU A 147 0.09 15.61 -17.56
CA LEU A 147 0.23 15.29 -18.98
C LEU A 147 0.89 13.92 -19.22
N ASN A 148 1.93 13.59 -18.46
CA ASN A 148 2.56 12.27 -18.52
C ASN A 148 1.60 11.18 -18.04
N ASN A 149 0.82 11.43 -16.98
CA ASN A 149 -0.22 10.50 -16.53
C ASN A 149 -1.31 10.29 -17.60
N TYR A 150 -1.68 11.34 -18.35
CA TYR A 150 -2.59 11.24 -19.48
C TYR A 150 -2.05 10.30 -20.57
N LEU A 151 -0.81 10.49 -21.02
CA LEU A 151 -0.18 9.64 -22.05
C LEU A 151 -0.18 8.16 -21.62
N ASN A 152 0.25 7.95 -20.39
CA ASN A 152 0.34 6.66 -19.73
C ASN A 152 -1.01 5.91 -19.61
N ILE A 153 -2.09 6.61 -19.24
CA ILE A 153 -3.44 6.03 -19.19
C ILE A 153 -3.90 5.60 -20.59
N ASN A 154 -3.56 6.37 -21.62
CA ASN A 154 -3.89 6.04 -23.00
C ASN A 154 -3.08 4.83 -23.50
N VAL A 155 -1.77 4.77 -23.25
CA VAL A 155 -0.94 3.57 -23.50
C VAL A 155 -1.57 2.33 -22.86
N LEU A 156 -1.98 2.44 -21.59
CA LEU A 156 -2.63 1.35 -20.86
C LEU A 156 -3.97 0.93 -21.49
N SER A 157 -4.72 1.89 -22.04
CA SER A 157 -5.97 1.65 -22.73
C SER A 157 -5.76 0.88 -24.03
N VAL A 158 -4.74 1.25 -24.82
CA VAL A 158 -4.30 0.51 -26.03
C VAL A 158 -3.92 -0.93 -25.67
N TYR A 159 -3.06 -1.12 -24.67
CA TYR A 159 -2.65 -2.45 -24.22
C TYR A 159 -3.86 -3.32 -23.86
N LYS A 160 -4.78 -2.79 -23.05
CA LYS A 160 -5.95 -3.53 -22.57
C LYS A 160 -6.91 -3.88 -23.69
N ILE A 161 -7.10 -3.00 -24.67
CA ILE A 161 -8.07 -3.24 -25.73
C ILE A 161 -7.52 -4.25 -26.74
N LEU A 162 -6.23 -4.16 -27.09
CA LEU A 162 -5.55 -5.16 -27.93
C LEU A 162 -5.53 -6.54 -27.27
N LYS A 163 -5.19 -6.62 -25.97
CA LYS A 163 -5.27 -7.87 -25.20
C LYS A 163 -6.67 -8.47 -25.19
N LYS A 164 -7.70 -7.62 -25.16
CA LYS A 164 -9.09 -8.06 -25.21
C LYS A 164 -9.47 -8.61 -26.59
N LYS A 165 -9.04 -7.96 -27.67
CA LYS A 165 -9.24 -8.43 -29.05
C LYS A 165 -8.55 -9.78 -29.26
N ASN A 166 -7.26 -9.88 -28.88
CA ASN A 166 -6.52 -11.14 -28.94
C ASN A 166 -7.25 -12.27 -28.18
N LYS A 167 -7.67 -12.06 -26.94
CA LYS A 167 -8.39 -13.11 -26.19
C LYS A 167 -9.68 -13.58 -26.89
N LYS A 168 -10.35 -12.72 -27.67
CA LYS A 168 -11.57 -13.08 -28.41
C LYS A 168 -11.24 -13.83 -29.71
N GLU A 169 -10.22 -13.39 -30.43
CA GLU A 169 -9.90 -13.82 -31.81
C GLU A 169 -8.71 -14.80 -31.90
N LYS A 170 -8.07 -15.16 -30.77
CA LYS A 170 -6.92 -16.08 -30.68
C LYS A 170 -5.76 -15.75 -31.65
N LEU A 171 -5.36 -14.47 -31.67
CA LEU A 171 -4.37 -13.94 -32.62
C LEU A 171 -2.92 -14.26 -32.19
N SER A 172 -2.12 -14.80 -33.10
CA SER A 172 -0.67 -15.04 -32.92
C SER A 172 0.16 -13.75 -33.00
N THR A 173 -0.25 -12.76 -33.80
CA THR A 173 0.46 -11.48 -34.06
C THR A 173 0.29 -10.40 -32.97
N SER A 174 -0.19 -10.78 -31.79
CA SER A 174 -0.57 -9.82 -30.76
C SER A 174 0.58 -9.03 -30.12
N LEU A 175 1.80 -9.59 -30.13
CA LEU A 175 2.99 -8.93 -29.58
C LEU A 175 3.46 -7.82 -30.52
N ASP A 176 3.44 -8.07 -31.83
CA ASP A 176 3.88 -7.13 -32.86
C ASP A 176 2.95 -5.92 -32.95
N LEU A 177 1.64 -6.15 -32.88
CA LEU A 177 0.63 -5.08 -32.84
C LEU A 177 0.76 -4.24 -31.56
N TYR A 178 1.01 -4.89 -30.42
CA TYR A 178 1.27 -4.18 -29.18
C TYR A 178 2.51 -3.30 -29.32
N GLN A 179 3.61 -3.85 -29.85
CA GLN A 179 4.85 -3.13 -30.03
C GLN A 179 4.67 -1.96 -31.01
N LYS A 180 3.99 -2.15 -32.15
CA LYS A 180 3.67 -1.08 -33.11
C LYS A 180 2.94 0.07 -32.43
N TYR A 181 1.75 -0.16 -31.86
CA TYR A 181 0.89 0.92 -31.38
C TYR A 181 1.32 1.53 -30.04
N CYS A 182 1.89 0.75 -29.12
CA CYS A 182 2.38 1.30 -27.86
C CYS A 182 3.71 2.05 -28.06
N ASN A 183 4.59 1.61 -28.97
CA ASN A 183 5.82 2.37 -29.24
C ASN A 183 5.52 3.75 -29.83
N THR A 184 4.51 3.88 -30.69
CA THR A 184 4.10 5.19 -31.23
C THR A 184 3.77 6.19 -30.12
N LEU A 185 3.06 5.74 -29.07
CA LEU A 185 2.73 6.58 -27.91
C LEU A 185 3.95 6.80 -27.00
N HIS A 186 4.77 5.77 -26.78
CA HIS A 186 5.97 5.89 -25.94
C HIS A 186 7.04 6.81 -26.53
N GLN A 187 7.21 6.84 -27.86
CA GLN A 187 8.15 7.72 -28.55
C GLN A 187 7.87 9.21 -28.35
N ILE A 188 6.61 9.57 -28.07
CA ILE A 188 6.21 10.96 -27.83
C ILE A 188 6.55 11.40 -26.40
N SER A 189 6.80 10.46 -25.48
CA SER A 189 7.14 10.77 -24.09
C SER A 189 8.44 11.58 -24.00
N ARG A 190 8.35 12.77 -23.40
CA ARG A 190 9.51 13.66 -23.16
C ARG A 190 9.81 13.82 -21.66
N GLU A 191 9.42 12.82 -20.85
CA GLU A 191 9.47 12.89 -19.38
C GLU A 191 10.87 13.26 -18.89
N GLU A 192 11.93 12.58 -19.34
CA GLU A 192 13.29 12.76 -18.84
C GLU A 192 13.85 14.17 -19.14
N HIS A 193 13.92 14.55 -20.43
CA HIS A 193 14.48 15.83 -20.85
C HIS A 193 13.74 17.05 -20.29
N PHE A 194 12.40 17.02 -20.28
CA PHE A 194 11.63 18.17 -19.82
C PHE A 194 11.68 18.32 -18.30
N ASN A 195 11.73 17.22 -17.56
CA ASN A 195 11.94 17.23 -16.13
C ASN A 195 13.30 17.83 -15.73
N GLU A 196 14.37 17.47 -16.45
CA GLU A 196 15.68 18.08 -16.26
C GLU A 196 15.65 19.59 -16.53
N LYS A 197 14.97 20.02 -17.60
CA LYS A 197 14.79 21.43 -17.95
C LYS A 197 14.03 22.22 -16.87
N ILE A 198 12.98 21.65 -16.30
CA ILE A 198 12.23 22.26 -15.18
C ILE A 198 13.14 22.37 -13.95
N LYS A 199 13.86 21.29 -13.60
CA LYS A 199 14.79 21.26 -12.46
C LYS A 199 15.90 22.30 -12.61
N SER A 200 16.54 22.38 -13.77
CA SER A 200 17.62 23.34 -14.02
C SER A 200 17.13 24.78 -13.91
N THR A 201 15.94 25.05 -14.45
CA THR A 201 15.29 26.37 -14.37
C THR A 201 15.00 26.72 -12.91
N TYR A 202 14.44 25.80 -12.14
CA TYR A 202 14.19 26.02 -10.72
C TYR A 202 15.47 26.30 -9.93
N LEU A 203 16.55 25.55 -10.18
CA LEU A 203 17.84 25.77 -9.54
C LEU A 203 18.43 27.14 -9.90
N SER A 204 18.26 27.62 -11.15
CA SER A 204 18.70 28.96 -11.53
C SER A 204 17.97 30.08 -10.79
N ILE A 205 16.65 29.93 -10.55
CA ILE A 205 15.87 30.87 -9.70
C ILE A 205 16.47 30.92 -8.29
N GLN A 206 16.85 29.77 -7.74
CA GLN A 206 17.39 29.67 -6.38
C GLN A 206 18.81 30.24 -6.27
N LYS A 207 19.67 30.01 -7.28
CA LYS A 207 21.01 30.60 -7.34
C LYS A 207 20.98 32.12 -7.37
N LYS A 208 20.14 32.74 -8.22
CA LYS A 208 20.01 34.21 -8.27
C LYS A 208 19.49 34.82 -6.95
N ARG A 209 18.84 34.04 -6.07
CA ARG A 209 18.38 34.48 -4.74
C ARG A 209 19.52 34.57 -3.70
N GLY A 210 20.71 34.03 -3.98
CA GLY A 210 21.82 33.97 -3.02
C GLY A 210 21.69 32.84 -1.99
N ASN A 211 20.78 31.89 -2.19
CA ASN A 211 20.69 30.71 -1.34
C ASN A 211 21.80 29.71 -1.75
N ASN A 212 22.63 29.27 -0.79
CA ASN A 212 23.56 28.17 -0.98
C ASN A 212 22.81 26.96 -1.57
N CYS A 213 23.07 26.66 -2.84
CA CYS A 213 22.43 25.55 -3.53
C CYS A 213 23.20 24.28 -3.24
N GLU A 214 22.76 23.50 -2.26
CA GLU A 214 23.09 22.07 -2.23
C GLU A 214 22.69 21.44 -3.58
N LYS A 215 23.49 20.49 -4.05
CA LYS A 215 23.18 19.67 -5.24
C LYS A 215 21.87 18.92 -4.97
N LEU A 216 20.75 19.50 -5.38
CA LEU A 216 19.44 18.87 -5.22
C LEU A 216 19.29 17.79 -6.31
N ASP A 217 19.29 16.52 -5.94
CA ASP A 217 18.97 15.43 -6.88
C ASP A 217 17.52 15.52 -7.35
N PHE A 218 17.19 14.94 -8.52
CA PHE A 218 15.84 15.07 -9.11
C PHE A 218 14.75 14.45 -8.21
N ILE A 219 15.11 13.40 -7.47
CA ILE A 219 14.24 12.79 -6.46
C ILE A 219 13.99 13.76 -5.31
N ASN A 220 15.03 14.42 -4.78
CA ASN A 220 14.91 15.43 -3.72
C ASN A 220 14.14 16.67 -4.19
N PHE A 221 14.27 17.05 -5.47
CA PHE A 221 13.45 18.07 -6.10
C PHE A 221 11.97 17.69 -6.11
N LYS A 222 11.64 16.48 -6.54
CA LYS A 222 10.27 15.96 -6.55
C LYS A 222 9.65 15.92 -5.15
N ILE A 223 10.41 15.44 -4.15
CA ILE A 223 10.00 15.43 -2.75
C ILE A 223 9.79 16.86 -2.24
N TYR A 224 10.74 17.76 -2.49
CA TYR A 224 10.66 19.16 -2.06
C TYR A 224 9.43 19.86 -2.67
N ILE A 225 9.21 19.70 -3.97
CA ILE A 225 8.06 20.26 -4.69
C ILE A 225 6.76 19.73 -4.10
N LYS A 226 6.68 18.41 -3.92
CA LYS A 226 5.50 17.76 -3.38
C LYS A 226 5.19 18.21 -1.96
N ASN A 227 6.19 18.26 -1.09
CA ASN A 227 6.06 18.80 0.26
C ASN A 227 5.61 20.26 0.21
N LYS A 228 6.20 21.10 -0.63
CA LYS A 228 5.84 22.53 -0.72
C LYS A 228 4.43 22.76 -1.26
N ILE A 229 3.93 21.90 -2.14
CA ILE A 229 2.55 21.93 -2.65
C ILE A 229 1.57 21.39 -1.59
N GLU A 230 1.96 20.36 -0.85
CA GLU A 230 1.21 19.79 0.27
C GLU A 230 1.25 20.66 1.54
N ASN A 231 2.14 21.66 1.61
CA ASN A 231 2.19 22.66 2.69
C ASN A 231 0.97 23.62 2.67
N ILE A 232 0.04 23.52 1.71
CA ILE A 232 -1.26 24.20 1.73
C ILE A 232 -2.30 23.36 2.51
N GLY A 233 -1.96 22.97 3.75
CA GLY A 233 -2.80 22.11 4.57
C GLY A 233 -3.21 22.76 5.89
N GLN A 234 -4.45 23.24 5.98
CA GLN A 234 -5.14 23.75 7.18
C GLN A 234 -5.10 22.81 8.41
N TYR A 235 -4.64 21.56 8.26
CA TYR A 235 -4.68 20.52 9.29
C TYR A 235 -3.36 20.27 10.02
N ARG A 236 -2.25 20.93 9.66
CA ARG A 236 -0.94 20.69 10.28
C ARG A 236 -0.80 21.27 11.69
N GLY A 237 -1.42 22.43 11.96
CA GLY A 237 -1.32 23.09 13.26
C GLY A 237 -1.86 22.22 14.40
N ILE A 238 -3.05 21.64 14.22
CA ILE A 238 -3.69 20.76 15.21
C ILE A 238 -2.85 19.50 15.45
N LEU A 239 -2.28 18.90 14.40
CA LEU A 239 -1.44 17.71 14.53
C LEU A 239 -0.19 17.98 15.38
N TYR A 240 0.55 19.06 15.10
CA TYR A 240 1.75 19.39 15.88
C TYR A 240 1.42 19.74 17.33
N ILE A 241 0.29 20.40 17.59
CA ILE A 241 -0.18 20.68 18.94
C ILE A 241 -0.50 19.37 19.69
N LEU A 242 -1.28 18.47 19.09
CA LEU A 242 -1.61 17.18 19.71
C LEU A 242 -0.37 16.32 19.96
N CYS A 243 0.56 16.26 19.02
CA CYS A 243 1.85 15.57 19.21
C CYS A 243 2.66 16.19 20.36
N GLY A 244 2.73 17.52 20.45
CA GLY A 244 3.41 18.22 21.54
C GLY A 244 2.81 17.89 22.90
N ILE A 245 1.48 17.96 23.02
CA ILE A 245 0.77 17.62 24.26
C ILE A 245 1.01 16.14 24.62
N LEU A 246 0.97 15.24 23.63
CA LEU A 246 1.20 13.82 23.84
C LEU A 246 2.61 13.52 24.36
N ILE A 247 3.63 14.20 23.81
CA ILE A 247 5.00 14.09 24.31
C ILE A 247 5.09 14.55 25.77
N THR A 248 4.47 15.69 26.10
CA THR A 248 4.44 16.19 27.49
C THR A 248 3.74 15.22 28.43
N LEU A 249 2.61 14.63 28.00
CA LEU A 249 1.90 13.61 28.78
C LEU A 249 2.77 12.37 29.02
N ILE A 250 3.48 11.89 27.99
CA ILE A 250 4.41 10.76 28.12
C ILE A 250 5.51 11.09 29.14
N ILE A 251 6.13 12.27 29.01
CA ILE A 251 7.17 12.72 29.95
C ILE A 251 6.62 12.75 31.38
N ASN A 252 5.43 13.32 31.59
CA ASN A 252 4.78 13.36 32.90
C ASN A 252 4.50 11.96 33.45
N THR A 253 4.02 11.02 32.62
CA THR A 253 3.81 9.64 33.06
C THR A 253 5.10 8.95 33.48
N ILE A 254 6.22 9.19 32.77
CA ILE A 254 7.53 8.63 33.12
C ILE A 254 8.02 9.21 34.45
N ILE A 255 7.91 10.53 34.63
CA ILE A 255 8.30 11.21 35.87
C ILE A 255 7.48 10.69 37.06
N LEU A 256 6.16 10.57 36.90
CA LEU A 256 5.26 10.06 37.94
C LEU A 256 5.58 8.61 38.33
N LEU A 257 5.88 7.75 37.34
CA LEU A 257 6.29 6.38 37.58
C LEU A 257 7.63 6.27 38.30
N TYR A 258 8.54 7.24 38.13
CA TYR A 258 9.85 7.23 38.79
C TYR A 258 9.79 7.72 40.25
N ILE A 259 9.01 8.78 40.52
CA ILE A 259 9.04 9.47 41.82
C ILE A 259 8.45 8.63 42.96
N ASN A 260 7.46 7.78 42.71
CA ASN A 260 6.60 7.24 43.78
C ASN A 260 6.59 5.70 43.90
N ILE A 261 7.59 4.99 43.35
CA ILE A 261 7.65 3.52 43.20
C ILE A 261 7.33 2.74 44.49
N ASN A 262 7.73 3.26 45.65
CA ASN A 262 7.78 2.48 46.89
C ASN A 262 6.45 2.37 47.66
N ASN A 263 5.44 3.20 47.37
CA ASN A 263 4.16 3.27 48.11
C ASN A 263 2.93 2.82 47.29
N ILE A 264 3.16 2.16 46.14
CA ILE A 264 2.11 1.88 45.15
C ILE A 264 1.56 0.47 45.33
N ASN A 265 0.23 0.32 45.27
CA ASN A 265 -0.37 -0.99 45.04
C ASN A 265 -0.13 -1.43 43.59
N ILE A 266 1.01 -2.09 43.37
CA ILE A 266 1.46 -2.46 42.03
C ILE A 266 0.51 -3.45 41.33
N ASN A 267 -0.24 -4.25 42.09
CA ASN A 267 -1.14 -5.26 41.55
C ASN A 267 -2.29 -4.63 40.73
N VAL A 268 -2.81 -3.49 41.20
CA VAL A 268 -3.87 -2.75 40.48
C VAL A 268 -3.35 -2.27 39.13
N ILE A 269 -2.14 -1.70 39.10
CA ILE A 269 -1.48 -1.27 37.87
C ILE A 269 -1.27 -2.46 36.93
N LEU A 270 -0.68 -3.55 37.43
CA LEU A 270 -0.40 -4.75 36.66
C LEU A 270 -1.65 -5.42 36.09
N SER A 271 -2.80 -5.32 36.78
CA SER A 271 -4.07 -5.89 36.28
C SER A 271 -4.62 -5.14 35.05
N ILE A 272 -4.38 -3.82 34.93
CA ILE A 272 -4.95 -2.97 33.88
C ILE A 272 -3.96 -2.69 32.74
N LEU A 273 -2.65 -2.68 33.03
CA LEU A 273 -1.59 -2.40 32.07
C LEU A 273 -1.72 -3.16 30.74
N PRO A 274 -2.01 -4.48 30.70
CA PRO A 274 -2.19 -5.21 29.43
C PRO A 274 -3.30 -4.63 28.53
N ILE A 275 -4.35 -4.05 29.12
CA ILE A 275 -5.46 -3.41 28.37
C ILE A 275 -4.97 -2.11 27.73
N TYR A 276 -4.17 -1.31 28.45
CA TYR A 276 -3.51 -0.14 27.87
C TYR A 276 -2.52 -0.53 26.77
N ARG A 277 -1.74 -1.60 26.95
CA ARG A 277 -0.85 -2.12 25.89
C ARG A 277 -1.63 -2.47 24.64
N LEU A 278 -2.76 -3.16 24.75
CA LEU A 278 -3.64 -3.44 23.62
C LEU A 278 -4.04 -2.16 22.88
N LEU A 279 -4.55 -1.15 23.60
CA LEU A 279 -4.95 0.13 23.02
C LEU A 279 -3.79 0.84 22.31
N TYR A 280 -2.62 0.95 22.96
CA TYR A 280 -1.46 1.60 22.37
C TYR A 280 -0.98 0.89 21.11
N ILE A 281 -0.86 -0.44 21.15
CA ILE A 281 -0.38 -1.21 19.99
C ILE A 281 -1.35 -1.10 18.81
N LEU A 282 -2.67 -1.13 19.05
CA LEU A 282 -3.66 -0.90 18.00
C LEU A 282 -3.60 0.52 17.43
N ASN A 283 -3.44 1.55 18.27
CA ASN A 283 -3.25 2.92 17.80
C ASN A 283 -1.98 3.07 16.95
N PHE A 284 -0.84 2.55 17.43
CA PHE A 284 0.42 2.57 16.66
C PHE A 284 0.32 1.80 15.35
N PHE A 285 -0.40 0.68 15.35
CA PHE A 285 -0.69 -0.09 14.14
C PHE A 285 -1.41 0.73 13.07
N PHE A 286 -2.52 1.40 13.42
CA PHE A 286 -3.21 2.26 12.46
C PHE A 286 -2.37 3.47 12.06
N LEU A 287 -1.66 4.09 13.00
CA LEU A 287 -0.78 5.22 12.73
C LEU A 287 0.30 4.85 11.70
N PHE A 288 0.98 3.72 11.88
CA PHE A 288 2.04 3.28 10.96
C PHE A 288 1.51 2.82 9.61
N ILE A 289 0.32 2.21 9.54
CA ILE A 289 -0.34 1.92 8.25
C ILE A 289 -0.67 3.21 7.51
N PHE A 290 -1.28 4.20 8.16
CA PHE A 290 -1.64 5.45 7.50
C PHE A 290 -0.40 6.28 7.14
N ALA A 291 0.64 6.27 7.97
CA ALA A 291 1.94 6.86 7.64
C ALA A 291 2.58 6.17 6.42
N SER A 292 2.44 4.85 6.30
CA SER A 292 2.92 4.10 5.13
C SER A 292 2.17 4.50 3.85
N PHE A 293 0.87 4.76 3.92
CA PHE A 293 0.09 5.29 2.79
C PHE A 293 0.58 6.67 2.36
N LEU A 294 0.84 7.57 3.33
CA LEU A 294 1.43 8.87 3.06
C LEU A 294 2.81 8.73 2.40
N PHE A 295 3.69 7.89 2.97
CA PHE A 295 5.02 7.63 2.43
C PHE A 295 4.96 7.11 0.98
N MET A 296 4.16 6.09 0.71
CA MET A 296 3.95 5.57 -0.64
C MET A 296 3.42 6.64 -1.59
N GLN A 297 2.46 7.45 -1.14
CA GLN A 297 1.94 8.53 -1.97
C GLN A 297 3.02 9.55 -2.27
N LEU A 298 3.86 9.97 -1.31
CA LEU A 298 4.95 10.93 -1.50
C LEU A 298 5.86 10.51 -2.67
N TYR A 299 6.23 9.25 -2.74
CA TYR A 299 7.08 8.70 -3.81
C TYR A 299 6.32 8.25 -5.07
N GLY A 300 4.98 8.33 -5.06
CA GLY A 300 4.13 8.09 -6.23
C GLY A 300 3.73 6.64 -6.45
N VAL A 301 3.92 5.77 -5.45
CA VAL A 301 3.47 4.37 -5.48
C VAL A 301 1.94 4.34 -5.49
N ASN A 302 1.35 3.82 -6.58
CA ASN A 302 -0.11 3.76 -6.72
C ASN A 302 -0.70 2.52 -6.06
N PHE A 303 -0.66 2.49 -4.72
CA PHE A 303 -1.18 1.40 -3.91
C PHE A 303 -2.69 1.19 -4.08
N THR A 304 -3.47 2.25 -4.38
CA THR A 304 -4.92 2.10 -4.59
C THR A 304 -5.26 1.37 -5.88
N TYR A 305 -4.49 1.59 -6.94
CA TYR A 305 -4.63 0.78 -8.14
C TYR A 305 -4.21 -0.67 -7.91
N ILE A 306 -3.12 -0.89 -7.17
CA ILE A 306 -2.54 -2.22 -6.90
C ILE A 306 -3.46 -3.08 -6.04
N LEU A 307 -4.07 -2.46 -5.02
CA LEU A 307 -4.94 -3.11 -4.05
C LEU A 307 -6.43 -3.04 -4.43
N ASP A 308 -6.76 -2.51 -5.60
CA ASP A 308 -8.14 -2.32 -6.06
C ASP A 308 -9.00 -1.48 -5.09
N LEU A 309 -8.39 -0.49 -4.43
CA LEU A 309 -9.06 0.41 -3.49
C LEU A 309 -9.79 1.54 -4.22
N ASN A 310 -10.94 1.95 -3.67
CA ASN A 310 -11.65 3.13 -4.15
C ASN A 310 -10.80 4.40 -3.93
N LYS A 311 -10.62 5.20 -4.99
CA LYS A 311 -9.81 6.43 -4.98
C LYS A 311 -10.19 7.44 -3.90
N ILE A 312 -11.43 7.41 -3.41
CA ILE A 312 -11.92 8.41 -2.45
C ILE A 312 -11.27 8.26 -1.07
N ILE A 313 -10.77 7.06 -0.73
CA ILE A 313 -10.01 6.80 0.51
C ILE A 313 -8.66 7.53 0.51
N VAL A 314 -8.14 7.90 -0.67
CA VAL A 314 -6.82 8.54 -0.82
C VAL A 314 -6.81 9.99 -0.34
N ASP A 315 -7.95 10.67 -0.30
CA ASP A 315 -7.97 12.09 0.07
C ASP A 315 -8.15 12.31 1.58
N GLU A 316 -8.42 11.26 2.36
CA GLU A 316 -8.82 11.36 3.78
C GLU A 316 -7.80 10.79 4.80
N TYR A 317 -6.67 10.21 4.39
CA TYR A 317 -5.73 9.61 5.38
C TYR A 317 -5.11 10.63 6.34
N TYR A 318 -5.00 11.92 5.97
CA TYR A 318 -4.60 12.97 6.92
C TYR A 318 -5.60 13.11 8.07
N TYR A 319 -6.90 13.03 7.76
CA TYR A 319 -7.95 13.03 8.77
C TYR A 319 -7.88 11.76 9.63
N LEU A 320 -7.62 10.59 9.04
CA LEU A 320 -7.43 9.35 9.79
C LEU A 320 -6.20 9.39 10.71
N ILE A 321 -5.08 9.97 10.26
CA ILE A 321 -3.89 10.18 11.09
C ILE A 321 -4.23 11.09 12.28
N ASN A 322 -4.91 12.21 12.03
CA ASN A 322 -5.34 13.12 13.10
C ASN A 322 -6.27 12.43 14.11
N TYR A 323 -7.21 11.62 13.62
CA TYR A 323 -8.10 10.83 14.45
C TYR A 323 -7.34 9.85 15.36
N VAL A 324 -6.41 9.07 14.78
CA VAL A 324 -5.61 8.12 15.55
C VAL A 324 -4.74 8.83 16.58
N ILE A 325 -4.13 9.97 16.23
CA ILE A 325 -3.35 10.78 17.18
C ILE A 325 -4.25 11.30 18.32
N PHE A 326 -5.48 11.72 18.01
CA PHE A 326 -6.44 12.15 19.02
C PHE A 326 -6.85 11.01 19.96
N VAL A 327 -7.13 9.81 19.44
CA VAL A 327 -7.43 8.63 20.27
C VAL A 327 -6.23 8.21 21.11
N LEU A 328 -5.01 8.29 20.56
CA LEU A 328 -3.76 8.05 21.29
C LEU A 328 -3.57 9.08 22.42
N PHE A 329 -3.90 10.36 22.18
CA PHE A 329 -3.92 11.40 23.21
C PHE A 329 -4.93 11.06 24.32
N LEU A 330 -6.18 10.71 23.99
CA LEU A 330 -7.19 10.32 24.98
C LEU A 330 -6.77 9.08 25.78
N THR A 331 -6.14 8.10 25.12
CA THR A 331 -5.60 6.90 25.77
C THR A 331 -4.49 7.26 26.77
N THR A 332 -3.59 8.17 26.38
CA THR A 332 -2.49 8.63 27.24
C THR A 332 -3.00 9.47 28.41
N LEU A 333 -3.99 10.33 28.17
CA LEU A 333 -4.65 11.10 29.22
C LEU A 333 -5.38 10.18 30.21
N SER A 334 -6.12 9.20 29.71
CA SER A 334 -6.79 8.18 30.55
C SER A 334 -5.77 7.43 31.41
N PHE A 335 -4.64 7.02 30.83
CA PHE A 335 -3.57 6.34 31.55
C PHE A 335 -2.95 7.22 32.64
N LEU A 336 -2.70 8.51 32.34
CA LEU A 336 -2.20 9.47 33.31
C LEU A 336 -3.18 9.64 34.48
N VAL A 337 -4.48 9.82 34.20
CA VAL A 337 -5.52 9.96 35.24
C VAL A 337 -5.58 8.69 36.10
N PHE A 338 -5.49 7.50 35.49
CA PHE A 338 -5.42 6.24 36.22
C PHE A 338 -4.21 6.15 37.13
N LEU A 339 -3.01 6.50 36.62
CA LEU A 339 -1.80 6.52 37.46
C LEU A 339 -1.94 7.52 38.60
N LEU A 340 -2.45 8.73 38.35
CA LEU A 340 -2.69 9.73 39.41
C LEU A 340 -3.66 9.22 40.48
N ASP A 341 -4.74 8.56 40.06
CA ASP A 341 -5.74 8.00 40.97
C ASP A 341 -5.13 6.93 41.89
N VAL A 342 -4.33 6.02 41.33
CA VAL A 342 -3.64 4.96 42.10
C VAL A 342 -2.54 5.55 43.00
N LEU A 343 -1.76 6.50 42.50
CA LEU A 343 -0.62 7.09 43.21
C LEU A 343 -1.03 7.98 44.38
N PHE A 344 -2.07 8.81 44.18
CA PHE A 344 -2.52 9.79 45.16
C PHE A 344 -3.81 9.37 45.87
N LYS A 345 -4.36 8.18 45.58
CA LYS A 345 -5.60 7.65 46.17
C LYS A 345 -6.77 8.63 46.04
N LEU A 346 -6.93 9.20 44.84
CA LEU A 346 -7.92 10.25 44.56
C LEU A 346 -9.37 9.71 44.55
N ASN A 347 -9.53 8.37 44.49
CA ASN A 347 -10.81 7.66 44.40
C ASN A 347 -11.67 8.04 43.18
N ILE A 348 -11.04 8.54 42.11
CA ILE A 348 -11.66 8.87 40.82
C ILE A 348 -12.28 7.61 40.21
N PHE A 349 -11.54 6.50 40.21
CA PHE A 349 -12.00 5.19 39.77
C PHE A 349 -12.34 4.28 40.97
N SER A 350 -12.95 4.85 42.01
CA SER A 350 -13.50 4.08 43.14
C SER A 350 -14.40 2.94 42.68
N ASN A 351 -15.15 3.15 41.59
CA ASN A 351 -15.78 2.08 40.83
C ASN A 351 -14.96 1.75 39.57
N ILE A 352 -14.24 0.63 39.60
CA ILE A 352 -13.40 0.15 38.50
C ILE A 352 -14.19 -0.03 37.18
N ILE A 353 -15.50 -0.27 37.27
CA ILE A 353 -16.39 -0.42 36.12
C ILE A 353 -16.35 0.82 35.24
N PHE A 354 -16.32 2.02 35.83
CA PHE A 354 -16.28 3.28 35.08
C PHE A 354 -14.99 3.38 34.25
N HIS A 355 -13.85 2.99 34.85
CA HIS A 355 -12.58 2.93 34.15
C HIS A 355 -12.61 1.96 32.97
N VAL A 356 -13.11 0.74 33.20
CA VAL A 356 -13.22 -0.31 32.17
C VAL A 356 -14.15 0.11 31.03
N ILE A 357 -15.26 0.83 31.32
CA ILE A 357 -16.14 1.37 30.28
C ILE A 357 -15.40 2.40 29.42
N ILE A 358 -14.61 3.29 30.02
CA ILE A 358 -13.78 4.24 29.25
C ILE A 358 -12.80 3.49 28.34
N LEU A 359 -12.12 2.47 28.87
CA LEU A 359 -11.20 1.64 28.08
C LEU A 359 -11.91 0.90 26.94
N LEU A 360 -13.12 0.39 27.18
CA LEU A 360 -13.94 -0.26 26.15
C LEU A 360 -14.37 0.73 25.07
N ILE A 361 -14.80 1.94 25.43
CA ILE A 361 -15.13 3.00 24.48
C ILE A 361 -13.91 3.35 23.63
N LEU A 362 -12.75 3.55 24.27
CA LEU A 362 -11.50 3.84 23.56
C LEU A 362 -11.14 2.69 22.61
N LEU A 363 -11.28 1.43 23.04
CA LEU A 363 -11.03 0.25 22.22
C LEU A 363 -11.95 0.23 20.99
N LEU A 364 -13.25 0.43 21.19
CA LEU A 364 -14.24 0.51 20.10
C LEU A 364 -13.93 1.67 19.15
N CYS A 365 -13.56 2.85 19.65
CA CYS A 365 -13.11 3.96 18.82
C CYS A 365 -11.88 3.58 17.99
N THR A 366 -10.91 2.87 18.58
CA THR A 366 -9.72 2.42 17.86
C THR A 366 -10.03 1.37 16.80
N THR A 367 -10.94 0.42 17.07
CA THR A 367 -11.17 -0.73 16.19
C THR A 367 -12.33 -0.57 15.21
N ILE A 368 -13.31 0.29 15.47
CA ILE A 368 -14.46 0.46 14.57
C ILE A 368 -14.17 1.57 13.57
N PHE A 369 -13.70 2.73 14.03
CA PHE A 369 -13.57 3.92 13.19
C PHE A 369 -12.66 3.73 11.97
N PRO A 370 -11.48 3.07 12.05
CA PRO A 370 -10.67 2.79 10.87
C PRO A 370 -11.32 1.86 9.85
N PHE A 371 -12.34 1.09 10.25
CA PHE A 371 -13.07 0.18 9.36
C PHE A 371 -14.42 0.76 8.91
N ASN A 372 -14.90 1.82 9.58
CA ASN A 372 -16.20 2.43 9.34
C ASN A 372 -16.10 3.60 8.35
N PHE A 373 -15.65 3.33 7.13
CA PHE A 373 -15.66 4.25 5.98
C PHE A 373 -17.10 4.45 5.44
N TYR A 374 -18.02 4.91 6.30
CA TYR A 374 -19.49 4.93 6.14
C TYR A 374 -20.02 5.71 4.92
N LYS A 375 -19.15 6.39 4.18
CA LYS A 375 -19.56 7.26 3.08
C LYS A 375 -19.85 6.51 1.78
N TYR A 376 -19.55 5.20 1.68
CA TYR A 376 -19.70 4.44 0.44
C TYR A 376 -20.40 3.09 0.66
N LYS A 377 -21.68 3.06 0.27
CA LYS A 377 -22.70 2.01 0.48
C LYS A 377 -22.40 0.64 -0.17
N GLU A 378 -21.25 0.44 -0.83
CA GLU A 378 -20.98 -0.75 -1.67
C GLU A 378 -19.60 -1.41 -1.44
N ASN A 379 -19.25 -1.71 -0.18
CA ASN A 379 -18.24 -2.69 0.30
C ASN A 379 -17.12 -2.05 1.14
N ASN A 380 -17.16 -2.29 2.45
CA ASN A 380 -16.02 -2.11 3.36
C ASN A 380 -14.91 -3.10 2.96
N PHE A 381 -14.08 -2.71 1.99
CA PHE A 381 -13.09 -3.58 1.34
C PHE A 381 -12.10 -4.23 2.33
N VAL A 382 -11.67 -3.54 3.39
CA VAL A 382 -10.80 -4.09 4.44
C VAL A 382 -11.52 -5.19 5.19
N PHE A 383 -12.75 -4.92 5.64
CA PHE A 383 -13.57 -5.91 6.34
C PHE A 383 -13.89 -7.11 5.44
N SER A 384 -14.30 -6.87 4.19
CA SER A 384 -14.55 -7.94 3.22
C SER A 384 -13.29 -8.77 2.95
N SER A 385 -12.11 -8.16 2.94
CA SER A 385 -10.84 -8.87 2.78
C SER A 385 -10.47 -9.66 4.03
N LEU A 386 -10.67 -9.11 5.23
CA LEU A 386 -10.51 -9.84 6.49
C LEU A 386 -11.42 -11.07 6.56
N VAL A 387 -12.70 -10.93 6.16
CA VAL A 387 -13.62 -12.07 6.04
C VAL A 387 -13.10 -13.11 5.04
N ARG A 388 -12.61 -12.71 3.87
CA ARG A 388 -12.01 -13.64 2.89
C ARG A 388 -10.76 -14.34 3.44
N VAL A 389 -9.94 -13.66 4.23
CA VAL A 389 -8.75 -14.25 4.89
C VAL A 389 -9.19 -15.33 5.86
N LEU A 390 -10.18 -15.06 6.71
CA LEU A 390 -10.74 -16.06 7.64
C LEU A 390 -11.35 -17.25 6.89
N MET A 391 -12.15 -16.98 5.85
CA MET A 391 -12.76 -18.01 5.00
C MET A 391 -11.73 -18.84 4.20
N SER A 392 -10.53 -18.28 3.95
CA SER A 392 -9.42 -19.03 3.34
C SER A 392 -8.92 -20.15 4.27
N GLY A 393 -8.98 -19.96 5.60
CA GLY A 393 -8.59 -20.97 6.58
C GLY A 393 -9.44 -22.25 6.57
N VAL A 394 -10.67 -22.14 6.06
CA VAL A 394 -11.62 -23.25 5.88
C VAL A 394 -11.86 -23.58 4.40
N PHE A 395 -11.00 -23.09 3.51
CA PHE A 395 -11.06 -23.33 2.06
C PHE A 395 -12.38 -22.95 1.38
N LEU A 396 -13.12 -21.99 1.95
CA LEU A 396 -14.38 -21.48 1.37
C LEU A 396 -14.15 -20.37 0.31
N VAL A 397 -12.90 -20.11 -0.06
CA VAL A 397 -12.52 -19.08 -1.02
C VAL A 397 -11.72 -19.71 -2.16
N ASN A 398 -12.16 -19.45 -3.39
CA ASN A 398 -11.53 -20.02 -4.58
C ASN A 398 -10.34 -19.22 -5.09
N ASN A 399 -10.16 -17.96 -4.69
CA ASN A 399 -9.08 -17.09 -5.18
C ASN A 399 -8.62 -16.11 -4.08
N VAL A 400 -7.31 -15.95 -3.94
CA VAL A 400 -6.70 -15.03 -2.98
C VAL A 400 -6.14 -13.82 -3.72
N ASN A 401 -6.61 -12.62 -3.41
CA ASN A 401 -6.09 -11.39 -4.02
C ASN A 401 -4.91 -10.82 -3.21
N LEU A 402 -4.19 -9.85 -3.78
CA LEU A 402 -3.07 -9.19 -3.10
C LEU A 402 -3.48 -8.54 -1.77
N LEU A 403 -4.66 -7.91 -1.71
CA LEU A 403 -5.16 -7.31 -0.46
C LEU A 403 -5.33 -8.38 0.63
N ASP A 404 -5.88 -9.54 0.28
CA ASP A 404 -6.07 -10.66 1.23
C ASP A 404 -4.71 -11.20 1.72
N ASN A 405 -3.71 -11.21 0.83
CA ASN A 405 -2.33 -11.59 1.16
C ASN A 405 -1.71 -10.60 2.18
N ILE A 406 -1.83 -9.29 1.94
CA ILE A 406 -1.31 -8.25 2.85
C ILE A 406 -2.04 -8.27 4.20
N ILE A 407 -3.37 -8.41 4.21
CA ILE A 407 -4.12 -8.49 5.47
C ILE A 407 -3.68 -9.72 6.27
N GLY A 408 -3.54 -10.88 5.62
CA GLY A 408 -3.05 -12.05 6.32
C GLY A 408 -1.65 -11.84 6.91
N ASP A 409 -0.73 -11.21 6.17
CA ASP A 409 0.62 -10.91 6.66
C ASP A 409 0.60 -9.90 7.81
N ILE A 410 -0.31 -8.92 7.79
CA ILE A 410 -0.59 -8.03 8.91
C ILE A 410 -1.05 -8.82 10.15
N LEU A 411 -1.95 -9.79 9.98
CA LEU A 411 -2.45 -10.60 11.09
C LEU A 411 -1.31 -11.38 11.79
N THR A 412 -0.29 -11.84 11.04
CA THR A 412 0.88 -12.52 11.65
C THR A 412 1.67 -11.62 12.61
N SER A 413 1.70 -10.31 12.33
CA SER A 413 2.35 -9.31 13.19
C SER A 413 1.47 -8.91 14.38
N LEU A 414 0.17 -9.19 14.34
CA LEU A 414 -0.80 -8.95 15.42
C LEU A 414 -1.06 -10.17 16.30
N SER A 415 -0.39 -11.32 16.06
CA SER A 415 -0.56 -12.55 16.85
C SER A 415 -0.50 -12.30 18.36
N LYS A 416 0.52 -11.56 18.84
CA LYS A 416 0.68 -11.26 20.28
C LYS A 416 -0.41 -10.30 20.81
N THR A 417 -0.90 -9.41 19.95
CA THR A 417 -2.02 -8.51 20.28
C THR A 417 -3.30 -9.30 20.58
N PHE A 418 -3.53 -10.43 19.92
CA PHE A 418 -4.65 -11.32 20.26
C PHE A 418 -4.53 -11.92 21.66
N SER A 419 -3.31 -12.12 22.18
CA SER A 419 -3.13 -12.55 23.58
C SER A 419 -3.60 -11.48 24.57
N ASP A 420 -3.46 -10.18 24.25
CA ASP A 420 -3.97 -9.11 25.11
C ASP A 420 -5.49 -8.96 25.01
N VAL A 421 -6.08 -9.24 23.84
CA VAL A 421 -7.55 -9.36 23.70
C VAL A 421 -8.07 -10.50 24.58
N GLN A 422 -7.38 -11.65 24.56
CA GLN A 422 -7.71 -12.78 25.42
C GLN A 422 -7.59 -12.41 26.91
N TYR A 423 -6.53 -11.71 27.31
CA TYR A 423 -6.38 -11.21 28.66
C TYR A 423 -7.53 -10.28 29.06
N PHE A 424 -7.94 -9.37 28.17
CA PHE A 424 -9.05 -8.45 28.44
C PHE A 424 -10.38 -9.20 28.67
N ILE A 425 -10.66 -10.23 27.86
CA ILE A 425 -11.82 -11.12 28.06
C ILE A 425 -11.71 -11.84 29.40
N CYS A 426 -10.54 -12.40 29.73
CA CYS A 426 -10.28 -13.07 31.01
C CYS A 426 -10.51 -12.13 32.21
N PHE A 427 -10.01 -10.89 32.13
CA PHE A 427 -10.19 -9.87 33.15
C PHE A 427 -11.67 -9.55 33.37
N PHE A 428 -12.45 -9.47 32.29
CA PHE A 428 -13.90 -9.27 32.38
C PHE A 428 -14.63 -10.46 33.02
N LEU A 429 -14.31 -11.70 32.60
CA LEU A 429 -14.92 -12.93 33.13
C LEU A 429 -14.62 -13.14 34.62
N ASN A 430 -13.44 -12.70 35.09
CA ASN A 430 -13.05 -12.74 36.50
C ASN A 430 -13.61 -11.56 37.32
N GLY A 431 -14.63 -10.85 36.83
CA GLY A 431 -15.31 -9.78 37.55
C GLY A 431 -14.50 -8.49 37.70
N MET A 432 -13.51 -8.26 36.82
CA MET A 432 -12.65 -7.06 36.83
C MET A 432 -11.89 -6.85 38.16
N ASN A 433 -11.48 -7.95 38.80
CA ASN A 433 -10.72 -7.91 40.04
C ASN A 433 -9.31 -7.32 39.82
N THR A 434 -8.95 -6.29 40.59
CA THR A 434 -7.67 -5.58 40.50
C THR A 434 -6.68 -5.95 41.60
N SER A 435 -7.05 -6.86 42.51
CA SER A 435 -6.16 -7.32 43.60
C SER A 435 -4.97 -8.13 43.09
N ALA A 436 -5.09 -8.73 41.91
CA ALA A 436 -4.05 -9.47 41.20
C ALA A 436 -4.28 -9.40 39.69
N GLN A 437 -3.28 -9.78 38.90
CA GLN A 437 -3.45 -9.99 37.47
C GLN A 437 -4.51 -11.07 37.19
N ALA A 438 -5.31 -10.88 36.15
CA ALA A 438 -6.28 -11.89 35.73
C ALA A 438 -5.55 -13.13 35.21
N LYS A 439 -5.87 -14.29 35.78
CA LYS A 439 -5.34 -15.59 35.34
C LYS A 439 -6.47 -16.45 34.80
N CYS A 440 -6.30 -16.95 33.58
CA CYS A 440 -7.20 -17.92 32.98
C CYS A 440 -6.41 -19.14 32.52
N PRO A 441 -6.10 -20.10 33.42
CA PRO A 441 -5.16 -21.18 33.16
C PRO A 441 -5.51 -22.05 31.95
N ILE A 442 -6.80 -22.35 31.76
CA ILE A 442 -7.28 -23.13 30.61
C ILE A 442 -7.04 -22.37 29.30
N LEU A 443 -7.38 -21.08 29.30
CA LEU A 443 -7.26 -20.20 28.14
C LEU A 443 -5.78 -19.95 27.79
N GLU A 444 -4.95 -19.69 28.79
CA GLU A 444 -3.51 -19.47 28.65
C GLU A 444 -2.78 -20.73 28.16
N ARG A 445 -3.11 -21.90 28.72
CA ARG A 445 -2.40 -23.14 28.40
C ARG A 445 -2.76 -23.72 27.03
N TYR A 446 -4.05 -23.73 26.68
CA TYR A 446 -4.52 -24.45 25.48
C TYR A 446 -4.94 -23.53 24.34
N ILE A 447 -5.49 -22.36 24.65
CA ILE A 447 -6.10 -21.49 23.64
C ILE A 447 -5.09 -20.45 23.12
N THR A 448 -4.23 -19.90 23.98
CA THR A 448 -3.21 -18.92 23.55
C THR A 448 -2.31 -19.43 22.43
N PRO A 449 -1.75 -20.67 22.47
CA PRO A 449 -0.95 -21.20 21.37
C PRO A 449 -1.70 -21.26 20.04
N VAL A 450 -2.99 -21.64 20.08
CA VAL A 450 -3.85 -21.72 18.89
C VAL A 450 -4.05 -20.33 18.29
N PHE A 451 -4.34 -19.31 19.11
CA PHE A 451 -4.50 -17.93 18.64
C PHE A 451 -3.19 -17.33 18.11
N LEU A 452 -2.04 -17.65 18.72
CA LEU A 452 -0.73 -17.23 18.22
C LEU A 452 -0.41 -17.86 16.86
N GLY A 453 -0.75 -19.14 16.67
CA GLY A 453 -0.54 -19.90 15.44
C GLY A 453 -1.56 -19.64 14.33
N LEU A 454 -2.77 -19.19 14.68
CA LEU A 454 -3.89 -19.02 13.74
C LEU A 454 -3.55 -18.11 12.56
N PRO A 455 -2.93 -16.92 12.73
CA PRO A 455 -2.56 -16.08 11.58
C PRO A 455 -1.60 -16.77 10.60
N PHE A 456 -0.65 -17.56 11.10
CA PHE A 456 0.27 -18.32 10.26
C PHE A 456 -0.44 -19.45 9.51
N TYR A 457 -1.39 -20.13 10.18
CA TYR A 457 -2.25 -21.12 9.54
C TYR A 457 -3.11 -20.51 8.42
N LEU A 458 -3.74 -19.35 8.64
CA LEU A 458 -4.52 -18.67 7.60
C LEU A 458 -3.66 -18.36 6.37
N ARG A 459 -2.41 -17.93 6.57
CA ARG A 459 -1.45 -17.68 5.49
C ARG A 459 -1.03 -18.94 4.77
N LEU A 460 -0.81 -20.03 5.49
CA LEU A 460 -0.54 -21.35 4.92
C LEU A 460 -1.68 -21.76 3.98
N CYS A 461 -2.94 -21.69 4.43
CA CYS A 461 -4.11 -22.00 3.60
C CYS A 461 -4.22 -21.10 2.36
N GLN A 462 -4.00 -19.79 2.51
CA GLN A 462 -3.97 -18.86 1.37
C GLN A 462 -2.89 -19.23 0.34
N CYS A 463 -1.71 -19.67 0.79
CA CYS A 463 -0.65 -20.12 -0.12
C CYS A 463 -1.04 -21.42 -0.83
N LEU A 464 -1.69 -22.35 -0.14
CA LEU A 464 -2.17 -23.61 -0.73
C LEU A 464 -3.23 -23.37 -1.81
N ILE A 465 -4.20 -22.49 -1.54
CA ILE A 465 -5.22 -22.09 -2.52
C ILE A 465 -4.56 -21.52 -3.78
N ARG A 466 -3.56 -20.63 -3.62
CA ARG A 466 -2.83 -20.08 -4.77
C ARG A 466 -2.01 -21.12 -5.52
N TYR A 467 -1.37 -22.05 -4.82
CA TYR A 467 -0.65 -23.14 -5.45
C TYR A 467 -1.57 -24.01 -6.31
N ASN A 468 -2.74 -24.38 -5.77
CA ASN A 468 -3.72 -25.18 -6.50
C ASN A 468 -4.25 -24.47 -7.77
N ASN A 469 -4.39 -23.14 -7.73
CA ASN A 469 -4.90 -22.37 -8.85
C ASN A 469 -3.84 -22.03 -9.91
N GLU A 470 -2.61 -21.73 -9.49
CA GLU A 470 -1.55 -21.21 -10.37
C GLU A 470 -0.51 -22.27 -10.75
N GLY A 471 -0.34 -23.34 -9.96
CA GLY A 471 0.65 -24.40 -10.19
C GLY A 471 2.12 -24.00 -9.94
N GLU A 472 2.36 -22.78 -9.45
CA GLU A 472 3.70 -22.21 -9.32
C GLU A 472 4.38 -22.58 -7.99
N ARG A 473 5.60 -23.12 -8.04
CA ARG A 473 6.36 -23.59 -6.86
C ARG A 473 6.65 -22.50 -5.83
N ILE A 474 6.66 -21.22 -6.25
CA ILE A 474 6.86 -20.08 -5.34
C ILE A 474 5.84 -20.07 -4.19
N HIS A 475 4.62 -20.55 -4.42
CA HIS A 475 3.59 -20.61 -3.38
C HIS A 475 3.87 -21.69 -2.33
N ILE A 476 4.53 -22.79 -2.71
CA ILE A 476 5.00 -23.82 -1.76
C ILE A 476 6.10 -23.24 -0.87
N TYR A 477 7.08 -22.53 -1.45
CA TYR A 477 8.12 -21.89 -0.65
C TYR A 477 7.51 -20.85 0.31
N ASN A 478 6.54 -20.05 -0.16
CA ASN A 478 5.82 -19.13 0.74
C ASN A 478 5.04 -19.88 1.83
N MET A 479 4.47 -21.04 1.53
CA MET A 479 3.79 -21.90 2.51
C MET A 479 4.76 -22.39 3.60
N MET A 480 5.95 -22.88 3.20
CA MET A 480 6.99 -23.31 4.14
C MET A 480 7.45 -22.17 5.05
N LYS A 481 7.41 -20.93 4.56
CA LYS A 481 7.69 -19.75 5.39
C LYS A 481 6.74 -19.65 6.57
N TYR A 482 5.43 -19.80 6.35
CA TYR A 482 4.46 -19.76 7.45
C TYR A 482 4.47 -21.02 8.31
N MET A 483 4.81 -22.18 7.74
CA MET A 483 5.06 -23.39 8.53
C MET A 483 6.20 -23.19 9.54
N SER A 484 7.28 -22.49 9.17
CA SER A 484 8.35 -22.16 10.12
C SER A 484 7.85 -21.30 11.29
N GLY A 485 6.90 -20.39 11.05
CA GLY A 485 6.23 -19.62 12.10
C GLY A 485 5.38 -20.49 13.04
N ILE A 486 4.62 -21.45 12.47
CA ILE A 486 3.85 -22.42 13.27
C ILE A 486 4.79 -23.29 14.11
N ALA A 487 5.91 -23.75 13.54
CA ALA A 487 6.91 -24.54 14.26
C ALA A 487 7.50 -23.76 15.44
N ILE A 488 7.81 -22.47 15.28
CA ILE A 488 8.24 -21.60 16.38
C ILE A 488 7.15 -21.51 17.46
N VAL A 489 5.88 -21.29 17.08
CA VAL A 489 4.77 -21.23 18.05
C VAL A 489 4.67 -22.53 18.86
N ILE A 490 4.74 -23.69 18.20
CA ILE A 490 4.77 -25.00 18.86
C ILE A 490 5.97 -25.08 19.82
N CYS A 491 7.18 -24.75 19.35
CA CYS A 491 8.39 -24.79 20.19
C CYS A 491 8.31 -23.90 21.43
N THR A 492 7.64 -22.75 21.34
CA THR A 492 7.44 -21.84 22.47
C THR A 492 6.32 -22.24 23.43
N SER A 493 5.34 -23.01 22.95
CA SER A 493 4.08 -23.22 23.69
C SER A 493 4.06 -24.50 24.52
N PHE A 494 4.83 -25.52 24.14
CA PHE A 494 4.87 -26.80 24.87
C PHE A 494 5.94 -26.80 25.96
N ASN A 495 5.59 -27.34 27.13
CA ASN A 495 6.61 -27.69 28.12
C ASN A 495 7.26 -29.02 27.72
N TRP A 496 8.44 -28.92 27.12
CA TRP A 496 9.22 -30.04 26.61
C TRP A 496 9.71 -31.00 27.72
N GLU A 497 9.76 -30.55 28.98
CA GLU A 497 10.08 -31.40 30.13
C GLU A 497 9.09 -32.55 30.29
N TYR A 498 7.81 -32.34 29.93
CA TYR A 498 6.79 -33.39 29.96
C TYR A 498 7.08 -34.54 28.99
N PHE A 499 7.86 -34.27 27.94
CA PHE A 499 8.28 -35.26 26.95
C PHE A 499 9.68 -35.82 27.23
N GLY A 500 10.24 -35.55 28.41
CA GLY A 500 11.55 -36.08 28.83
C GLY A 500 12.75 -35.33 28.26
N LEU A 501 12.55 -34.15 27.65
CA LEU A 501 13.65 -33.29 27.21
C LEU A 501 14.09 -32.37 28.35
N ASP A 502 15.39 -32.26 28.57
CA ASP A 502 15.93 -31.32 29.55
C ASP A 502 15.77 -29.86 29.11
N VAL A 503 15.86 -28.95 30.09
CA VAL A 503 15.70 -27.49 29.88
C VAL A 503 16.72 -26.94 28.89
N TYR A 504 17.93 -27.48 28.83
CA TYR A 504 18.96 -26.99 27.91
C TYR A 504 18.67 -27.43 26.48
N THR A 505 18.37 -28.71 26.27
CA THR A 505 18.01 -29.23 24.94
C THR A 505 16.77 -28.54 24.37
N SER A 506 15.73 -28.34 25.18
CA SER A 506 14.52 -27.63 24.74
C SER A 506 14.78 -26.17 24.36
N LYS A 507 15.64 -25.45 25.10
CA LYS A 507 16.09 -24.09 24.72
C LYS A 507 16.91 -24.08 23.44
N ILE A 508 17.79 -25.05 23.23
CA ILE A 508 18.59 -25.17 21.99
C ILE A 508 17.67 -25.39 20.80
N ILE A 509 16.70 -26.31 20.89
CA ILE A 509 15.70 -26.57 19.84
C ILE A 509 14.95 -25.28 19.51
N LEU A 510 14.52 -24.53 20.53
CA LEU A 510 13.82 -23.27 20.35
C LEU A 510 14.68 -22.21 19.65
N ILE A 511 15.93 -22.04 20.07
CA ILE A 511 16.89 -21.11 19.45
C ILE A 511 17.13 -21.51 17.99
N CYS A 512 17.34 -22.79 17.70
CA CYS A 512 17.49 -23.28 16.33
C CYS A 512 16.25 -22.98 15.48
N ALA A 513 15.04 -23.22 16.01
CA ALA A 513 13.79 -22.91 15.31
C ALA A 513 13.68 -21.41 14.99
N TYR A 514 14.01 -20.53 15.94
CA TYR A 514 14.04 -19.09 15.72
C TYR A 514 15.08 -18.66 14.70
N VAL A 515 16.31 -19.18 14.77
CA VAL A 515 17.39 -18.83 13.83
C VAL A 515 17.01 -19.25 12.41
N VAL A 516 16.55 -20.49 12.22
CA VAL A 516 16.16 -20.99 10.90
C VAL A 516 14.95 -20.22 10.37
N GLY A 517 13.89 -20.06 11.17
CA GLY A 517 12.67 -19.38 10.77
C GLY A 517 12.90 -17.90 10.46
N SER A 518 13.59 -17.17 11.34
CA SER A 518 13.88 -15.74 11.15
C SER A 518 14.80 -15.50 9.95
N THR A 519 15.81 -16.35 9.74
CA THR A 519 16.68 -16.26 8.56
C THR A 519 15.89 -16.50 7.29
N TYR A 520 15.04 -17.53 7.26
CA TYR A 520 14.23 -17.84 6.08
C TYR A 520 13.27 -16.71 5.72
N MET A 521 12.56 -16.18 6.72
CA MET A 521 11.64 -15.06 6.52
C MET A 521 12.37 -13.77 6.14
N TYR A 522 13.58 -13.53 6.67
CA TYR A 522 14.41 -12.38 6.30
C TYR A 522 14.82 -12.42 4.82
N ILE A 523 15.34 -13.56 4.37
CA ILE A 523 15.71 -13.77 2.97
C ILE A 523 14.47 -13.62 2.08
N TRP A 524 13.32 -14.18 2.50
CA TRP A 524 12.07 -14.03 1.77
C TRP A 524 11.67 -12.57 1.58
N ASP A 525 11.72 -11.76 2.65
CA ASP A 525 11.35 -10.35 2.59
C ASP A 525 12.23 -9.59 1.58
N LEU A 526 13.55 -9.79 1.62
CA LEU A 526 14.49 -9.09 0.74
C LEU A 526 14.39 -9.56 -0.71
N TYR A 527 14.35 -10.87 -0.94
CA TYR A 527 14.46 -11.47 -2.26
C TYR A 527 13.12 -11.57 -2.98
N CYS A 528 12.09 -12.12 -2.32
CA CYS A 528 10.78 -12.35 -2.93
C CYS A 528 9.90 -11.10 -2.84
N ASP A 529 9.74 -10.56 -1.64
CA ASP A 529 8.77 -9.49 -1.39
C ASP A 529 9.25 -8.13 -1.89
N TRP A 530 10.52 -7.77 -1.66
CA TRP A 530 11.11 -6.49 -2.09
C TRP A 530 11.91 -6.58 -3.40
N GLY A 531 12.40 -7.77 -3.76
CA GLY A 531 13.07 -8.01 -5.03
C GLY A 531 14.52 -7.50 -5.13
N LEU A 532 15.20 -7.22 -4.01
CA LEU A 532 16.47 -6.49 -3.98
C LEU A 532 17.70 -7.35 -4.36
N LEU A 533 17.78 -8.59 -3.89
CA LEU A 533 18.96 -9.46 -4.02
C LEU A 533 19.07 -10.21 -5.36
N LYS A 534 18.54 -9.67 -6.45
CA LYS A 534 18.52 -10.34 -7.77
C LYS A 534 19.72 -10.02 -8.64
N GLU A 535 20.37 -8.88 -8.42
CA GLU A 535 21.53 -8.43 -9.18
C GLU A 535 22.80 -8.54 -8.34
N TYR A 536 23.89 -9.01 -8.96
CA TYR A 536 25.18 -9.24 -8.29
C TYR A 536 25.84 -7.95 -7.81
N ASN A 537 25.65 -6.86 -8.56
CA ASN A 537 26.22 -5.56 -8.23
C ASN A 537 25.19 -4.76 -7.42
N TYR A 538 25.57 -4.37 -6.20
CA TYR A 538 24.84 -3.45 -5.30
C TYR A 538 23.64 -4.02 -4.52
N LEU A 539 23.27 -5.30 -4.64
CA LEU A 539 22.19 -5.90 -3.83
C LEU A 539 20.82 -5.18 -3.98
N LEU A 540 20.63 -4.39 -5.03
CA LEU A 540 19.41 -3.64 -5.35
C LEU A 540 18.90 -4.05 -6.74
N ARG A 541 17.65 -3.70 -7.04
CA ARG A 541 17.10 -3.78 -8.41
C ARG A 541 17.72 -2.70 -9.28
N LYS A 542 17.79 -2.93 -10.60
CA LYS A 542 18.18 -1.95 -11.62
C LYS A 542 17.59 -0.55 -11.33
N SER A 543 18.39 0.51 -11.47
CA SER A 543 18.05 1.89 -11.07
C SER A 543 16.70 2.39 -11.59
N ASN A 544 16.29 1.98 -12.80
CA ASN A 544 15.01 2.39 -13.41
C ASN A 544 13.78 1.76 -12.74
N ASN A 545 13.99 0.81 -11.82
CA ASN A 545 12.98 0.05 -11.09
C ASN A 545 12.94 0.41 -9.59
N LEU A 546 13.49 1.56 -9.19
CA LEU A 546 13.45 2.04 -7.80
C LEU A 546 12.61 3.32 -7.71
N MET A 547 11.56 3.32 -6.88
CA MET A 547 10.77 4.53 -6.62
C MET A 547 11.27 5.32 -5.41
N TYR A 548 12.02 4.66 -4.51
CA TYR A 548 12.60 5.29 -3.32
C TYR A 548 14.09 5.57 -3.53
N PRO A 549 14.69 6.48 -2.73
CA PRO A 549 16.14 6.62 -2.67
C PRO A 549 16.85 5.31 -2.27
N PRO A 550 18.01 4.98 -2.86
CA PRO A 550 18.74 3.73 -2.58
C PRO A 550 19.02 3.48 -1.09
N HIS A 551 19.36 4.52 -0.33
CA HIS A 551 19.67 4.42 1.10
C HIS A 551 18.48 3.93 1.95
N TYR A 552 17.24 4.16 1.52
CA TYR A 552 16.07 3.62 2.23
C TYR A 552 15.93 2.11 2.08
N TYR A 553 16.33 1.52 0.95
CA TYR A 553 16.29 0.06 0.79
C TYR A 553 17.33 -0.62 1.69
N TYR A 554 18.54 -0.08 1.76
CA TYR A 554 19.57 -0.59 2.68
C TYR A 554 19.15 -0.42 4.14
N LEU A 555 18.63 0.75 4.52
CA LEU A 555 18.12 0.99 5.87
C LEU A 555 16.98 0.04 6.21
N ALA A 556 16.02 -0.18 5.31
CA ALA A 556 14.93 -1.11 5.53
C ALA A 556 15.42 -2.56 5.66
N GLY A 557 16.40 -2.97 4.85
CA GLY A 557 17.02 -4.29 4.95
C GLY A 557 17.76 -4.50 6.27
N PHE A 558 18.48 -3.47 6.74
CA PHE A 558 19.14 -3.48 8.04
C PHE A 558 18.13 -3.51 9.20
N LEU A 559 17.12 -2.63 9.19
CA LEU A 559 16.09 -2.60 10.22
C LEU A 559 15.28 -3.91 10.27
N ASN A 560 14.97 -4.51 9.11
CA ASN A 560 14.28 -5.80 9.08
C ASN A 560 15.11 -6.92 9.73
N LEU A 561 16.45 -6.90 9.59
CA LEU A 561 17.33 -7.84 10.27
C LEU A 561 17.27 -7.64 11.78
N ILE A 562 17.52 -6.41 12.25
CA ILE A 562 17.54 -6.08 13.68
C ILE A 562 16.19 -6.41 14.34
N PHE A 563 15.08 -6.02 13.71
CA PHE A 563 13.74 -6.26 14.25
C PHE A 563 13.38 -7.75 14.26
N ARG A 564 13.91 -8.56 13.34
CA ARG A 564 13.74 -10.02 13.35
C ARG A 564 14.57 -10.72 14.41
N LEU A 565 15.59 -10.08 14.98
CA LEU A 565 16.39 -10.63 16.07
C LEU A 565 15.81 -10.31 17.46
N THR A 566 14.68 -9.62 17.52
CA THR A 566 14.04 -9.24 18.78
C THR A 566 13.57 -10.42 19.64
N TRP A 567 13.37 -11.60 19.06
CA TRP A 567 13.12 -12.83 19.84
C TRP A 567 14.28 -13.17 20.79
N ALA A 568 15.52 -12.73 20.53
CA ALA A 568 16.62 -12.97 21.46
C ALA A 568 16.37 -12.31 22.82
N ILE A 569 15.68 -11.16 22.83
CA ILE A 569 15.32 -10.42 24.05
C ILE A 569 14.37 -11.23 24.94
N THR A 570 13.52 -12.10 24.36
CA THR A 570 12.59 -12.93 25.15
C THR A 570 13.29 -14.07 25.89
N ILE A 571 14.52 -14.42 25.48
CA ILE A 571 15.32 -15.50 26.08
C ILE A 571 16.36 -14.94 27.05
N MET A 572 16.84 -13.72 26.81
CA MET A 572 17.80 -13.05 27.68
C MET A 572 17.14 -12.55 28.97
N PRO A 573 17.78 -12.70 30.15
CA PRO A 573 17.29 -12.16 31.41
C PRO A 573 17.57 -10.64 31.48
N VAL A 574 16.92 -9.87 30.61
CA VAL A 574 17.05 -8.41 30.62
C VAL A 574 16.23 -7.86 31.78
N THR A 575 16.86 -7.20 32.76
CA THR A 575 16.19 -6.57 33.90
C THR A 575 16.35 -5.05 33.82
N ILE A 576 15.30 -4.36 33.37
CA ILE A 576 15.26 -2.88 33.30
C ILE A 576 14.74 -2.30 34.64
N PHE A 577 13.84 -3.03 35.30
CA PHE A 577 13.25 -2.65 36.58
C PHE A 577 13.35 -3.81 37.57
N GLU A 578 13.41 -3.50 38.87
CA GLU A 578 13.42 -4.50 39.96
C GLU A 578 12.18 -5.39 39.94
N ASN A 579 11.03 -4.84 39.57
CA ASN A 579 9.79 -5.60 39.45
C ASN A 579 9.74 -6.39 38.14
N LYS A 580 9.86 -7.72 38.25
CA LYS A 580 9.83 -8.67 37.12
C LYS A 580 8.58 -8.57 36.25
N GLU A 581 7.42 -8.28 36.82
CA GLU A 581 6.15 -8.19 36.08
C GLU A 581 6.10 -6.93 35.21
N ILE A 582 6.52 -5.78 35.76
CA ILE A 582 6.62 -4.52 35.01
C ILE A 582 7.63 -4.66 33.87
N ASN A 583 8.77 -5.28 34.17
CA ASN A 583 9.80 -5.53 33.18
C ASN A 583 9.29 -6.41 32.02
N THR A 584 8.56 -7.49 32.35
CA THR A 584 7.93 -8.36 31.35
C THR A 584 6.90 -7.62 30.51
N PHE A 585 6.10 -6.75 31.14
CA PHE A 585 5.13 -5.89 30.46
C PHE A 585 5.80 -4.98 29.43
N LEU A 586 6.85 -4.27 29.82
CA LEU A 586 7.56 -3.31 28.97
C LEU A 586 8.28 -3.99 27.81
N ILE A 587 8.98 -5.10 28.08
CA ILE A 587 9.61 -5.90 27.02
C ILE A 587 8.55 -6.34 26.01
N THR A 588 7.42 -6.88 26.48
CA THR A 588 6.32 -7.28 25.60
C THR A 588 5.77 -6.11 24.78
N PHE A 589 5.59 -4.94 25.39
CA PHE A 589 5.15 -3.72 24.70
C PHE A 589 6.12 -3.33 23.57
N PHE A 590 7.42 -3.25 23.85
CA PHE A 590 8.41 -2.86 22.85
C PHE A 590 8.50 -3.88 21.70
N LEU A 591 8.44 -5.17 22.00
CA LEU A 591 8.43 -6.22 20.98
C LEU A 591 7.22 -6.10 20.05
N MET A 592 6.03 -5.87 20.61
CA MET A 592 4.81 -5.67 19.81
C MET A 592 4.89 -4.39 18.97
N PHE A 593 5.41 -3.30 19.53
CA PHE A 593 5.59 -2.03 18.82
C PHE A 593 6.56 -2.19 17.63
N ILE A 594 7.70 -2.85 17.87
CA ILE A 594 8.71 -3.10 16.83
C ILE A 594 8.13 -3.98 15.72
N GLU A 595 7.38 -5.04 16.06
CA GLU A 595 6.80 -5.94 15.07
C GLU A 595 5.78 -5.23 14.17
N VAL A 596 4.95 -4.36 14.74
CA VAL A 596 4.01 -3.53 13.99
C VAL A 596 4.74 -2.53 13.10
N LEU A 597 5.78 -1.85 13.60
CA LEU A 597 6.61 -0.93 12.80
C LEU A 597 7.29 -1.65 11.63
N ARG A 598 7.89 -2.82 11.89
CA ARG A 598 8.56 -3.67 10.89
C ARG A 598 7.59 -4.02 9.76
N ARG A 599 6.36 -4.42 10.09
CA ARG A 599 5.33 -4.76 9.10
C ARG A 599 4.91 -3.57 8.24
N SER A 600 4.81 -2.38 8.82
CA SER A 600 4.51 -1.15 8.08
C SER A 600 5.63 -0.78 7.11
N ILE A 601 6.90 -0.89 7.52
CA ILE A 601 8.05 -0.73 6.62
C ILE A 601 7.97 -1.75 5.49
N TRP A 602 7.78 -3.04 5.80
CA TRP A 602 7.64 -4.10 4.81
C TRP A 602 6.54 -3.81 3.79
N MET A 603 5.39 -3.28 4.22
CA MET A 603 4.27 -2.96 3.33
C MET A 603 4.66 -1.91 2.27
N CYS A 604 5.42 -0.87 2.63
CA CYS A 604 5.89 0.15 1.69
C CYS A 604 6.72 -0.46 0.54
N PHE A 605 7.75 -1.23 0.89
CA PHE A 605 8.65 -1.84 -0.09
C PHE A 605 7.98 -2.98 -0.86
N ARG A 606 7.08 -3.75 -0.23
CA ARG A 606 6.31 -4.80 -0.88
C ARG A 606 5.39 -4.24 -1.97
N LEU A 607 4.64 -3.19 -1.65
CA LEU A 607 3.71 -2.55 -2.58
C LEU A 607 4.43 -1.78 -3.68
N GLU A 608 5.58 -1.19 -3.37
CA GLU A 608 6.44 -0.59 -4.39
C GLU A 608 6.98 -1.65 -5.35
N ASN A 609 7.45 -2.80 -4.85
CA ASN A 609 7.94 -3.87 -5.72
C ASN A 609 6.83 -4.42 -6.62
N GLU A 610 5.64 -4.55 -6.06
CA GLU A 610 4.45 -4.93 -6.81
C GLU A 610 4.07 -3.85 -7.84
N HIS A 611 4.23 -2.56 -7.54
CA HIS A 611 4.01 -1.45 -8.48
C HIS A 611 4.93 -1.55 -9.70
N VAL A 612 6.21 -1.76 -9.46
CA VAL A 612 7.27 -1.68 -10.48
C VAL A 612 7.37 -2.97 -11.30
N THR A 613 7.32 -4.13 -10.65
CA THR A 613 7.66 -5.41 -11.30
C THR A 613 6.48 -6.37 -11.44
N ASN A 614 5.33 -6.08 -10.81
CA ASN A 614 4.21 -7.03 -10.69
C ASN A 614 4.69 -8.42 -10.20
N ALA A 615 5.63 -8.42 -9.23
CA ALA A 615 6.39 -9.59 -8.78
C ALA A 615 5.53 -10.80 -8.44
N SER A 616 4.32 -10.58 -7.91
CA SER A 616 3.42 -11.67 -7.50
C SER A 616 2.36 -12.06 -8.52
N ARG A 617 2.44 -11.51 -9.73
CA ARG A 617 1.56 -11.79 -10.88
C ARG A 617 0.07 -11.64 -10.60
N TYR A 618 -0.30 -10.85 -9.57
CA TYR A 618 -1.70 -10.59 -9.23
C TYR A 618 -2.45 -9.80 -10.31
N ARG A 619 -1.71 -9.13 -11.20
CA ARG A 619 -2.28 -8.33 -12.28
C ARG A 619 -1.74 -8.79 -13.62
N ALA A 620 -2.62 -8.79 -14.62
CA ALA A 620 -2.28 -9.15 -15.99
C ALA A 620 -1.59 -7.99 -16.77
N ILE A 621 -1.09 -6.95 -16.08
CA ILE A 621 -0.49 -5.74 -16.66
C ILE A 621 0.85 -5.53 -15.94
N LEU A 622 1.90 -5.28 -16.70
CA LEU A 622 3.25 -5.06 -16.18
C LEU A 622 3.48 -3.65 -15.65
N TRP A 623 2.64 -2.68 -16.03
CA TRP A 623 2.84 -1.27 -15.75
C TRP A 623 1.63 -0.64 -15.04
N VAL A 624 1.90 0.26 -14.08
CA VAL A 624 0.89 0.93 -13.23
C VAL A 624 1.06 2.45 -13.32
N PRO A 625 -0.02 3.22 -13.54
CA PRO A 625 0.07 4.67 -13.50
C PRO A 625 0.42 5.18 -12.12
N LYS A 626 1.27 6.20 -12.04
CA LYS A 626 1.53 6.95 -10.80
C LYS A 626 0.22 7.62 -10.36
N VAL A 627 0.08 7.92 -9.06
CA VAL A 627 -1.12 8.58 -8.54
C VAL A 627 -1.18 10.02 -9.07
N SER A 628 -2.07 10.29 -10.02
CA SER A 628 -2.41 11.66 -10.44
C SER A 628 -3.29 12.31 -9.37
N LYS A 629 -2.84 13.42 -8.79
CA LYS A 629 -3.70 14.27 -7.95
C LYS A 629 -4.52 15.18 -8.86
N THR A 630 -5.83 14.99 -8.89
CA THR A 630 -6.75 15.98 -9.45
C THR A 630 -6.80 17.18 -8.52
N LYS A 631 -6.23 18.33 -8.92
CA LYS A 631 -6.75 19.60 -8.40
C LYS A 631 -8.12 19.80 -9.05
N LYS A 632 -9.14 20.10 -8.24
CA LYS A 632 -10.30 20.83 -8.77
C LYS A 632 -9.74 22.17 -9.24
N PHE A 633 -9.85 22.42 -10.53
CA PHE A 633 -9.60 23.74 -11.11
C PHE A 633 -10.55 24.76 -10.49
#